data_AF-A0AAU6KQG7-F1
#
_entry.id   AF-A0AAU6KQG7-F1
#
_cell.length_a   1.000
_cell.length_b   1.000
_cell.length_c   1.000
_cell.angle_alpha   90.00
_cell.angle_beta   90.00
_cell.angle_gamma   90.00
#
_symmetry.space_group_name_H-M   'P 1'
#
loop_
_entity.id
_entity.type
_entity.pdbx_description
1 polymer ?
#
loop_
_entity_poly.entity_id
_entity_poly.type
_entity_poly.pdbx_seq_one_letter_code
_entity_poly.pdbx_strand_id
1 'polypeptide(L)' 'MKAAVRQDPVEVFELHAAGRTRAVRESRPLVSVDESIDAVPRGQDKARIVFDFGEDFGEGR' A
#
# COMPACT_ATOMS: atom_id res chain seq x y z
N MET A 1 -14.51 -14.45 -12.23
CA MET A 1 -14.16 -13.72 -10.99
C MET A 1 -13.59 -14.74 -10.01
N LYS A 2 -12.25 -14.91 -9.97
CA LYS A 2 -11.58 -15.99 -9.23
C LYS A 2 -11.31 -15.48 -7.81
N ALA A 3 -12.07 -15.96 -6.83
CA ALA A 3 -11.74 -15.75 -5.42
C ALA A 3 -10.34 -16.33 -5.18
N ALA A 4 -9.40 -15.49 -4.76
CA ALA A 4 -8.08 -15.96 -4.38
C ALA A 4 -8.27 -16.93 -3.20
N VAL A 5 -7.91 -18.20 -3.40
CA VAL A 5 -7.77 -19.18 -2.33
C VAL A 5 -6.82 -18.58 -1.29
N ARG A 6 -7.22 -18.56 -0.02
CA ARG A 6 -6.47 -18.03 1.14
C ARG A 6 -5.25 -18.89 1.51
N GLN A 7 -4.42 -19.23 0.53
CA GLN A 7 -3.15 -19.97 0.67
C GLN A 7 -2.16 -19.24 -0.26
N ASP A 8 -1.06 -18.61 0.14
CA ASP A 8 -0.20 -18.78 1.31
C ASP A 8 0.45 -17.41 1.65
N PRO A 9 -0.20 -16.57 2.47
CA PRO A 9 0.41 -15.29 2.84
C PRO A 9 1.59 -15.49 3.80
N VAL A 10 1.56 -16.56 4.60
CA VAL A 10 2.49 -16.78 5.71
C VAL A 10 3.90 -17.01 5.19
N GLU A 11 4.09 -17.91 4.23
CA GLU A 11 5.42 -18.20 3.65
C GLU A 11 6.06 -16.93 3.03
N VAL A 12 5.26 -16.13 2.32
CA VAL A 12 5.73 -14.87 1.70
C VAL A 12 6.06 -13.82 2.75
N PHE A 13 5.26 -13.73 3.82
CA PHE A 13 5.53 -12.81 4.93
C PHE A 13 6.76 -13.24 5.75
N GLU A 14 6.99 -14.53 5.94
CA GLU A 14 8.22 -15.04 6.58
C GLU A 14 9.47 -14.74 5.76
N LEU A 15 9.40 -14.89 4.43
CA LEU A 15 10.50 -14.50 3.53
C LEU A 15 10.76 -12.98 3.54
N HIS A 16 9.70 -12.18 3.66
CA HIS A 16 9.81 -10.73 3.83
C HIS A 16 10.42 -10.35 5.18
N ALA A 17 9.99 -11.00 6.26
CA ALA A 17 10.52 -10.82 7.62
C ALA A 17 11.98 -11.25 7.73
N ALA A 18 12.39 -12.30 7.01
CA ALA A 18 13.77 -12.72 6.86
C ALA A 18 14.63 -11.76 6.01
N GLY A 19 14.06 -10.64 5.53
CA GLY A 19 14.76 -9.62 4.74
C GLY A 19 15.12 -10.05 3.31
N ARG A 20 14.60 -11.19 2.84
CA ARG A 20 14.91 -11.75 1.52
C ARG A 20 14.09 -11.13 0.40
N THR A 21 13.07 -10.35 0.74
CA THR A 21 12.28 -9.53 -0.18
C THR A 21 12.02 -8.16 0.43
N ARG A 22 12.05 -7.09 -0.39
CA ARG A 22 11.69 -5.73 0.05
C ARG A 22 10.54 -5.20 -0.79
N ALA A 23 9.45 -4.79 -0.15
CA ALA A 23 8.40 -4.05 -0.80
C ALA A 23 8.91 -2.64 -1.13
N VAL A 24 9.04 -2.32 -2.42
CA VAL A 24 9.23 -0.95 -2.88
C VAL A 24 7.87 -0.25 -2.78
N ARG A 25 7.79 0.79 -1.95
CA ARG A 25 6.59 1.59 -1.75
C ARG A 25 6.94 3.06 -1.66
N GLU A 26 6.01 3.90 -2.09
CA GLU A 26 6.01 5.32 -1.78
C GLU A 26 5.00 5.56 -0.65
N SER A 27 5.44 6.22 0.42
CA SER A 27 4.55 6.60 1.51
C SER A 27 4.05 8.02 1.29
N ARG A 28 2.74 8.21 1.37
CA ARG A 28 2.06 9.50 1.20
C ARG A 28 1.04 9.71 2.30
N PRO A 29 0.73 10.97 2.67
CA PRO A 29 -0.35 11.25 3.62
C PRO A 29 -1.71 10.95 2.99
N LEU A 30 -2.70 10.61 3.81
CA LEU A 30 -4.04 10.24 3.33
C LEU A 30 -4.73 11.41 2.64
N VAL A 31 -4.42 12.66 3.00
CA VAL A 31 -4.94 13.85 2.28
C VAL A 31 -4.61 13.87 0.79
N SER A 32 -3.56 13.15 0.36
CA SER A 32 -3.18 13.06 -1.06
C SER A 32 -3.76 11.84 -1.78
N VAL A 33 -4.71 11.14 -1.15
CA VAL A 33 -5.30 9.90 -1.69
C VAL A 33 -6.05 10.16 -2.99
N ASP A 34 -6.83 11.23 -3.07
CA ASP A 34 -7.64 11.55 -4.25
C ASP A 34 -6.74 11.86 -5.45
N GLU A 35 -5.70 12.66 -5.24
CA GLU A 35 -4.70 12.98 -6.27
C GLU A 35 -3.98 11.72 -6.76
N SER A 36 -3.64 10.82 -5.84
CA SER A 36 -2.95 9.56 -6.14
C SER A 36 -3.86 8.56 -6.88
N ILE A 37 -5.15 8.48 -6.54
CA ILE A 37 -6.14 7.66 -7.24
C ILE A 37 -6.28 8.11 -8.70
N ASP A 38 -6.19 9.41 -8.94
CA ASP A 38 -6.25 10.02 -10.26
C ASP A 38 -4.96 9.85 -11.09
N ALA A 39 -3.81 9.88 -10.43
CA ALA A 39 -2.49 9.81 -11.06
C ALA A 39 -2.02 8.36 -11.33
N VAL A 40 -2.49 7.36 -10.56
CA VAL A 40 -2.15 5.94 -10.77
C VAL A 40 -2.59 5.41 -12.15
N PRO A 41 -3.83 5.61 -12.63
CA PRO A 41 -4.25 5.17 -13.97
C PRO A 41 -3.49 5.88 -15.10
N ARG A 42 -2.96 7.08 -14.83
CA ARG A 42 -2.17 7.88 -15.78
C ARG A 42 -0.70 7.46 -15.82
N GLY A 43 -0.27 6.51 -14.98
CA GLY A 43 1.11 6.05 -14.88
C GLY A 43 2.07 7.10 -14.34
N GLN A 44 1.55 8.13 -13.68
CA GLN A 44 2.33 9.25 -13.14
C GLN A 44 2.91 8.93 -11.74
N ASP A 45 2.43 7.86 -11.12
CA ASP A 45 2.84 7.42 -9.80
C ASP A 45 3.51 6.05 -9.76
N LYS A 46 4.29 5.80 -8.70
CA LYS A 46 4.91 4.49 -8.47
C LYS A 46 3.84 3.41 -8.29
N ALA A 47 4.14 2.21 -8.78
CA ALA A 47 3.23 1.06 -8.77
C ALA A 47 2.69 0.62 -7.38
N ARG A 48 3.25 1.13 -6.28
CA ARG A 48 2.76 0.87 -4.93
C ARG A 48 2.85 2.14 -4.06
N ILE A 49 1.69 2.74 -3.82
CA ILE A 49 1.48 3.85 -2.89
C ILE A 49 0.93 3.27 -1.58
N VAL A 50 1.46 3.71 -0.44
CA VAL A 50 0.98 3.35 0.89
C VAL A 50 0.61 4.63 1.62
N PHE A 51 -0.65 4.73 2.05
CA PHE A 51 -1.12 5.87 2.80
C PHE A 51 -0.87 5.68 4.29
N ASP A 52 -0.31 6.69 4.94
CA ASP A 52 -0.17 6.72 6.39
C ASP A 52 -1.48 7.23 7.02
N PHE A 53 -1.98 6.51 8.04
CA PHE A 53 -3.22 6.85 8.75
C PHE A 53 -2.96 7.62 10.05
N GLY A 54 -1.69 7.82 10.44
CA GLY A 54 -1.30 8.30 11.77
C GLY A 54 -1.57 9.78 12.03
N GLU A 55 -1.58 10.63 11.01
CA GLU A 55 -1.74 12.08 11.19
C GLU A 55 -3.07 12.64 10.66
N ASP A 56 -3.73 11.97 9.72
CA ASP A 56 -4.95 12.49 9.07
C ASP A 56 -6.26 12.06 9.74
N PHE A 57 -6.25 11.00 10.56
CA PHE A 57 -7.44 10.54 11.31
C PHE A 57 -7.59 11.20 12.70
N GLY A 58 -6.89 12.31 12.93
CA GLY A 58 -6.62 12.86 14.25
C GLY A 58 -7.15 14.27 14.54
N GLU A 59 -8.19 14.78 13.89
CA GLU A 59 -8.95 15.94 14.41
C GLU A 59 -10.38 15.93 13.84
N GLY A 60 -11.30 15.33 14.58
CA GLY A 60 -12.71 15.23 14.20
C GLY A 60 -13.56 14.80 15.39
N ARG A 61 -13.52 15.60 16.45
CA ARG A 61 -14.61 15.69 17.43
C ARG A 61 -15.76 16.48 16.82
#